data_AF-A0A356SAR7-F1
#
_entry.id   AF-A0A356SAR7-F1
#
_cell.length_a   1.000
_cell.length_b   1.000
_cell.length_c   1.000
_cell.angle_alpha   90.00
_cell.angle_beta   90.00
_cell.angle_gamma   90.00
#
_symmetry.space_group_name_H-M   'P 1'
#
loop_
_entity.id
_entity.type
_entity.pdbx_description
1 polymer ?
#
loop_
_entity_poly.entity_id
_entity_poly.type
_entity_poly.pdbx_seq_one_letter_code
_entity_poly.pdbx_strand_id
1 'polypeptide(L)'
;MLNPEHILVPFSCSPLPPGPWLVFAPHADDETFGMGGSLLRAKKEGLETHVIVLTDGALGGEREGLVELRQQEVQQAAKLLGLSGLQCWSEPDRGLEQSQGLPEKIAAAIHNVEPASVFFPGPLEIHPDHRAAGFAVWSALQ
;
A
#
# COMPACT_ATOMS: atom_id res chain seq x y z
N MET A 1 -12.19 8.68 35.10
CA MET A 1 -12.32 8.38 33.65
C MET A 1 -10.95 8.54 33.03
N LEU A 2 -10.54 7.61 32.17
CA LEU A 2 -9.31 7.80 31.38
C LEU A 2 -9.54 8.95 30.39
N ASN A 3 -8.49 9.69 30.05
CA ASN A 3 -8.58 10.73 29.03
C ASN A 3 -8.98 10.09 27.68
N PRO A 4 -9.89 10.72 26.91
CA PRO A 4 -10.13 10.32 25.52
C PRO A 4 -8.82 10.26 24.73
N GLU A 5 -8.73 9.30 23.81
CA GLU A 5 -7.52 9.04 23.00
C GLU A 5 -7.00 10.29 22.29
N HIS A 6 -7.89 11.08 21.66
CA HIS A 6 -7.54 12.31 20.94
C HIS A 6 -6.93 13.41 21.84
N ILE A 7 -7.00 13.29 23.17
CA ILE A 7 -6.31 14.18 24.10
C ILE A 7 -4.86 13.72 24.32
N LEU A 8 -4.62 12.41 24.30
CA LEU A 8 -3.30 11.82 24.49
C LEU A 8 -2.48 11.83 23.20
N VAL A 9 -3.15 11.59 22.06
CA VAL A 9 -2.59 11.62 20.71
C VAL A 9 -3.51 12.51 19.85
N PRO A 10 -3.23 13.81 19.73
CA PRO A 10 -4.10 14.73 18.99
C PRO A 10 -4.27 14.32 17.53
N PHE A 11 -5.51 14.03 17.13
CA PHE A 11 -5.90 13.81 15.75
C PHE A 11 -7.27 14.44 15.46
N SER A 12 -7.52 14.73 14.18
CA SER A 12 -8.83 15.16 13.69
C SER A 12 -9.07 14.56 12.30
N CYS A 13 -10.34 14.48 11.89
CA CYS A 13 -10.67 14.08 10.53
C CYS A 13 -10.25 15.17 9.55
N SER A 14 -9.63 14.78 8.43
CA SER A 14 -9.37 15.66 7.29
C SER A 14 -10.31 15.34 6.12
N PRO A 15 -10.46 16.26 5.16
CA PRO A 15 -10.87 15.91 3.81
C PRO A 15 -9.95 14.86 3.19
N LEU A 16 -10.42 14.18 2.14
CA LEU A 16 -9.56 13.30 1.36
C LEU A 16 -8.49 14.13 0.62
N PRO A 17 -7.23 13.67 0.58
CA PRO A 17 -6.20 14.33 -0.22
C PRO A 17 -6.49 14.20 -1.73
N PRO A 18 -5.92 15.07 -2.59
CA PRO A 18 -6.24 15.11 -4.01
C PRO A 18 -5.85 13.81 -4.74
N GLY A 19 -6.66 13.42 -5.73
CA GLY A 19 -6.36 12.32 -6.65
C GLY A 19 -5.60 12.77 -7.91
N PRO A 20 -5.03 11.84 -8.70
CA PRO A 20 -5.06 10.38 -8.50
C PRO A 20 -4.20 9.92 -7.31
N TRP A 21 -4.56 8.79 -6.70
CA TRP A 21 -3.79 8.19 -5.61
C TRP A 21 -2.96 7.01 -6.09
N LEU A 22 -1.75 6.88 -5.55
CA LEU A 22 -0.92 5.68 -5.68
C LEU A 22 -0.58 5.13 -4.29
N VAL A 23 -1.01 3.90 -4.00
CA VAL A 23 -0.76 3.21 -2.74
C VAL A 23 0.25 2.09 -2.98
N PHE A 24 1.33 2.09 -2.19
CA PHE A 24 2.29 1.00 -2.13
C PHE A 24 1.97 0.11 -0.92
N ALA A 25 1.56 -1.12 -1.21
CA ALA A 25 1.24 -2.16 -0.24
C ALA A 25 2.40 -3.18 -0.21
N PRO A 26 3.13 -3.33 0.90
CA PRO A 26 4.16 -4.36 1.01
C PRO A 26 3.64 -5.76 0.66
N HIS A 27 2.48 -6.13 1.19
CA HIS A 27 1.81 -7.40 0.98
C HIS A 27 0.38 -7.24 0.45
N ALA A 28 -0.15 -8.34 -0.10
CA ALA A 28 -1.53 -8.41 -0.55
C ALA A 28 -2.49 -8.51 0.64
N ASP A 29 -3.13 -7.40 1.01
CA ASP A 29 -4.08 -7.17 2.13
C ASP A 29 -3.83 -5.81 2.80
N ASP A 30 -2.58 -5.31 2.78
CA ASP A 30 -2.19 -4.04 3.38
C ASP A 30 -2.97 -2.85 2.82
N GLU A 31 -3.33 -2.87 1.53
CA GLU A 31 -4.17 -1.81 0.93
C GLU A 31 -5.57 -1.80 1.55
N THR A 32 -6.07 -3.00 1.89
CA THR A 32 -7.39 -3.19 2.48
C THR A 32 -7.37 -2.85 3.97
N PHE A 33 -6.41 -3.38 4.73
CA PHE A 33 -6.31 -3.11 6.18
C PHE A 33 -5.91 -1.68 6.49
N GLY A 34 -4.93 -1.13 5.75
CA GLY A 34 -4.45 0.22 5.97
C GLY A 34 -5.40 1.29 5.44
N MET A 35 -6.02 1.05 4.27
CA MET A 35 -6.71 2.10 3.53
C MET A 35 -8.08 1.73 2.97
N GLY A 36 -8.63 0.54 3.21
CA GLY A 36 -9.87 0.09 2.57
C GLY A 36 -11.05 1.06 2.72
N GLY A 37 -11.23 1.64 3.92
CA GLY A 37 -12.25 2.67 4.15
C GLY A 37 -12.02 3.95 3.35
N SER A 38 -10.77 4.42 3.29
CA SER A 38 -10.37 5.60 2.52
C SER A 38 -10.51 5.37 1.02
N LEU A 39 -10.12 4.20 0.51
CA LEU A 39 -10.25 3.80 -0.90
C LEU A 39 -11.72 3.75 -1.33
N LEU A 40 -12.60 3.14 -0.53
CA LEU A 40 -14.04 3.12 -0.80
C LEU A 40 -14.65 4.52 -0.78
N ARG A 41 -14.15 5.42 0.07
CA ARG A 41 -14.60 6.81 0.09
C ARG A 41 -14.08 7.60 -1.11
N ALA A 42 -12.82 7.42 -1.49
CA ALA A 42 -12.21 8.01 -2.67
C ALA A 42 -12.97 7.62 -3.94
N LYS A 43 -13.34 6.34 -4.09
CA LYS A 43 -14.22 5.85 -5.16
C LYS A 43 -15.56 6.59 -5.19
N LYS A 44 -16.21 6.79 -4.04
CA LYS A 44 -17.49 7.52 -3.96
C LYS A 44 -17.36 8.99 -4.36
N GLU A 45 -16.20 9.58 -4.11
CA GLU A 45 -15.87 10.96 -4.50
C GLU A 45 -15.33 11.04 -5.95
N GLY A 46 -15.26 9.91 -6.68
CA GLY A 46 -14.85 9.86 -8.08
C GLY A 46 -13.34 9.97 -8.30
N LEU A 47 -12.53 9.76 -7.26
CA LEU A 47 -11.08 9.80 -7.35
C LEU A 47 -10.51 8.51 -7.95
N GLU A 48 -9.55 8.64 -8.86
CA GLU A 48 -8.77 7.51 -9.36
C GLU A 48 -7.81 7.01 -8.28
N THR A 49 -7.79 5.69 -8.08
CA THR A 49 -6.96 5.05 -7.05
C THR A 49 -6.21 3.86 -7.63
N HIS A 50 -4.90 3.86 -7.47
CA HIS A 50 -4.00 2.81 -7.95
C HIS A 50 -3.29 2.15 -6.77
N VAL A 51 -3.15 0.83 -6.81
CA VAL A 51 -2.41 0.06 -5.81
C VAL A 51 -1.30 -0.72 -6.48
N ILE A 52 -0.14 -0.75 -5.84
CA ILE A 52 0.98 -1.64 -6.20
C ILE A 52 1.29 -2.49 -4.97
N VAL A 53 1.07 -3.81 -5.10
CA VAL A 53 1.54 -4.80 -4.15
C VAL A 53 2.99 -5.15 -4.47
N LEU A 54 3.89 -5.02 -3.50
CA LEU A 54 5.33 -5.13 -3.72
C LEU A 54 5.82 -6.58 -3.72
N THR A 55 5.36 -7.39 -2.77
CA THR A 55 5.86 -8.75 -2.55
C THR A 55 4.87 -9.83 -2.98
N ASP A 56 5.38 -11.05 -3.13
CA ASP A 56 4.58 -12.24 -3.44
C ASP A 56 3.76 -12.79 -2.25
N GLY A 57 4.07 -12.36 -1.02
CA GLY A 57 3.40 -12.80 0.21
C GLY A 57 3.58 -14.28 0.53
N ALA A 58 4.64 -14.91 0.01
CA ALA A 58 4.87 -16.35 0.09
C ALA A 58 5.09 -16.89 1.52
N LEU A 59 5.46 -16.03 2.49
CA LEU A 59 5.73 -16.42 3.88
C LEU A 59 4.56 -16.14 4.82
N GLY A 60 3.40 -15.71 4.29
CA GLY A 60 2.18 -15.45 5.05
C GLY A 60 1.41 -16.71 5.50
N GLY A 61 1.93 -17.92 5.24
CA GLY A 61 1.30 -19.19 5.60
C GLY A 61 1.98 -20.40 4.97
N GLU A 62 1.47 -21.60 5.24
CA GLU A 62 2.09 -22.87 4.82
C GLU A 62 1.35 -23.56 3.66
N ARG A 63 0.36 -22.89 3.07
CA ARG A 63 -0.50 -23.49 2.03
C ARG A 63 0.26 -23.64 0.72
N GLU A 64 0.14 -24.79 0.06
CA GLU A 64 0.61 -24.94 -1.33
C GLU A 64 -0.16 -24.00 -2.28
N GLY A 65 0.57 -23.35 -3.19
CA GLY A 65 -0.01 -22.36 -4.11
C GLY A 65 -0.51 -21.08 -3.43
N LEU A 66 0.08 -20.72 -2.28
CA LEU A 66 -0.31 -19.53 -1.51
C LEU A 66 -0.16 -18.23 -2.31
N VAL A 67 0.93 -18.08 -3.07
CA VAL A 67 1.19 -16.87 -3.86
C VAL A 67 0.09 -16.64 -4.89
N GLU A 68 -0.26 -17.67 -5.67
CA GLU A 68 -1.33 -17.57 -6.68
C GLU A 68 -2.69 -17.30 -6.02
N LEU A 69 -2.94 -17.91 -4.87
CA LEU A 69 -4.16 -17.65 -4.10
C LEU A 69 -4.24 -16.18 -3.66
N ARG A 70 -3.18 -15.64 -3.05
CA ARG A 70 -3.14 -14.24 -2.59
C ARG A 70 -3.28 -13.26 -3.75
N GLN A 71 -2.68 -13.57 -4.91
CA GLN A 71 -2.89 -12.78 -6.13
C GLN A 71 -4.36 -12.75 -6.57
N GLN A 72 -5.05 -13.89 -6.51
CA GLN A 72 -6.48 -13.95 -6.81
C GLN A 72 -7.32 -13.19 -5.79
N GLU A 73 -6.98 -13.28 -4.51
CA GLU A 73 -7.65 -12.57 -3.42
C GLU A 73 -7.54 -11.05 -3.58
N VAL A 74 -6.34 -10.51 -3.80
CA VAL A 74 -6.16 -9.06 -3.98
C VAL A 74 -6.80 -8.56 -5.27
N GLN A 75 -6.84 -9.36 -6.34
CA GLN A 75 -7.60 -9.02 -7.54
C GLN A 75 -9.11 -8.92 -7.28
N GLN A 76 -9.65 -9.76 -6.40
CA GLN A 76 -11.05 -9.66 -5.97
C GLN A 76 -11.27 -8.45 -5.07
N ALA A 77 -10.37 -8.21 -4.10
CA ALA A 77 -10.41 -7.03 -3.24
C ALA A 77 -10.37 -5.74 -4.06
N ALA A 78 -9.47 -5.63 -5.04
CA ALA A 78 -9.36 -4.49 -5.94
C ALA A 78 -10.67 -4.15 -6.67
N LYS A 79 -11.42 -5.16 -7.12
CA LYS A 79 -12.74 -4.97 -7.75
C LYS A 79 -13.77 -4.42 -6.77
N LEU A 80 -13.78 -4.94 -5.53
CA LEU A 80 -14.68 -4.48 -4.48
C LEU A 80 -14.36 -3.04 -4.06
N LEU A 81 -13.07 -2.74 -3.86
CA LEU A 81 -12.55 -1.40 -3.56
C LEU A 81 -12.73 -0.42 -4.73
N GLY A 82 -12.90 -0.92 -5.95
CA GLY A 82 -13.08 -0.12 -7.17
C GLY A 82 -11.83 0.63 -7.60
N LEU A 83 -10.67 -0.03 -7.50
CA LEU A 83 -9.39 0.54 -7.92
C LEU A 83 -9.37 0.77 -9.43
N SER A 84 -8.78 1.90 -9.85
CA SER A 84 -8.50 2.23 -11.24
C SER A 84 -7.36 1.40 -11.82
N GLY A 85 -6.42 0.97 -10.96
CA GLY A 85 -5.33 0.09 -11.35
C GLY A 85 -4.78 -0.72 -10.20
N LEU A 86 -4.40 -1.97 -10.49
CA LEU A 86 -3.68 -2.85 -9.58
C LEU A 86 -2.46 -3.40 -10.31
N GLN A 87 -1.29 -3.31 -9.67
CA GLN A 87 -0.11 -4.06 -10.07
C GLN A 87 0.30 -4.97 -8.91
N CYS A 88 0.70 -6.20 -9.24
CA CYS A 88 1.35 -7.09 -8.30
C CYS A 88 2.76 -7.32 -8.82
N TRP A 89 3.74 -6.88 -8.05
CA TRP A 89 5.13 -7.24 -8.26
C TRP A 89 5.39 -8.61 -7.61
N SER A 90 6.62 -9.08 -7.76
CA SER A 90 7.04 -10.41 -7.33
C SER A 90 8.34 -10.32 -6.53
N GLU A 91 8.53 -9.24 -5.77
CA GLU A 91 9.65 -9.20 -4.83
C GLU A 91 9.42 -10.30 -3.78
N PRO A 92 10.46 -11.01 -3.31
CA PRO A 92 10.28 -12.04 -2.31
C PRO A 92 9.73 -11.46 -1.01
N ASP A 93 8.73 -12.10 -0.42
CA ASP A 93 8.27 -11.79 0.94
C ASP A 93 9.44 -11.84 1.94
N ARG A 94 9.56 -10.80 2.76
CA ARG A 94 10.68 -10.46 3.67
C ARG A 94 12.00 -10.11 2.97
N GLY A 95 12.00 -9.93 1.66
CA GLY A 95 13.18 -9.67 0.83
C GLY A 95 13.33 -8.24 0.32
N LEU A 96 12.42 -7.30 0.66
CA LEU A 96 12.46 -5.95 0.07
C LEU A 96 13.74 -5.18 0.39
N GLU A 97 14.34 -5.41 1.57
CA GLU A 97 15.60 -4.77 1.95
C GLU A 97 16.79 -5.18 1.05
N GLN A 98 16.73 -6.37 0.45
CA GLN A 98 17.76 -6.88 -0.47
C GLN A 98 17.41 -6.61 -1.95
N SER A 99 16.20 -6.11 -2.24
CA SER A 99 15.74 -5.84 -3.60
C SER A 99 16.57 -4.74 -4.25
N GLN A 100 17.29 -5.12 -5.31
CA GLN A 100 18.12 -4.20 -6.07
C GLN A 100 17.24 -3.39 -7.03
N GLY A 101 17.40 -2.07 -7.04
CA GLY A 101 16.66 -1.21 -7.96
C GLY A 101 15.23 -0.88 -7.52
N LEU A 102 14.83 -1.24 -6.28
CA LEU A 102 13.48 -1.01 -5.77
C LEU A 102 13.10 0.48 -5.79
N PRO A 103 13.93 1.43 -5.31
CA PRO A 103 13.62 2.86 -5.40
C PRO A 103 13.42 3.34 -6.84
N GLU A 104 14.25 2.90 -7.79
CA GLU A 104 14.16 3.29 -9.20
C GLU A 104 12.87 2.75 -9.84
N LYS A 105 12.50 1.51 -9.52
CA LYS A 105 11.25 0.89 -9.96
C LYS A 105 10.03 1.63 -9.40
N ILE A 106 10.08 2.03 -8.12
CA ILE A 106 9.05 2.85 -7.48
C ILE A 106 8.97 4.24 -8.13
N ALA A 107 10.11 4.91 -8.36
CA ALA A 107 10.15 6.22 -9.01
C ALA A 107 9.54 6.16 -10.42
N ALA A 108 9.85 5.11 -11.19
CA ALA A 108 9.23 4.87 -12.49
C ALA A 108 7.71 4.66 -12.39
N ALA A 109 7.24 3.91 -11.38
CA ALA A 109 5.81 3.72 -11.15
C ALA A 109 5.10 5.03 -10.76
N ILE A 110 5.72 5.85 -9.90
CA ILE A 110 5.21 7.18 -9.54
C ILE A 110 5.15 8.07 -10.79
N HIS A 111 6.21 8.09 -11.61
CA HIS A 111 6.24 8.87 -12.84
C HIS A 111 5.16 8.42 -13.85
N ASN A 112 4.91 7.12 -13.98
CA ASN A 112 3.91 6.59 -14.90
C ASN A 112 2.46 6.88 -14.47
N VAL A 113 2.19 6.94 -13.17
CA VAL A 113 0.84 7.19 -12.63
C VAL A 113 0.57 8.69 -12.46
N GLU A 114 1.61 9.52 -12.32
CA GLU A 114 1.53 10.95 -11.99
C GLU A 114 0.56 11.23 -10.82
N PRO A 115 0.68 10.54 -9.66
CA PRO A 115 -0.28 10.66 -8.58
C PRO A 115 -0.16 12.03 -7.89
N ALA A 116 -1.30 12.62 -7.53
CA ALA A 116 -1.33 13.80 -6.68
C ALA A 116 -1.10 13.44 -5.20
N SER A 117 -1.27 12.17 -4.81
CA SER A 117 -1.01 11.68 -3.46
C SER A 117 -0.46 10.26 -3.47
N VAL A 118 0.58 10.02 -2.68
CA VAL A 118 1.24 8.72 -2.54
C VAL A 118 1.09 8.23 -1.10
N PHE A 119 0.74 6.96 -0.93
CA PHE A 119 0.56 6.31 0.37
C PHE A 119 1.45 5.09 0.49
N PHE A 120 2.04 4.90 1.66
CA PHE A 120 2.99 3.82 1.95
C PHE A 120 3.09 3.65 3.48
N PRO A 121 3.69 2.55 3.98
CA PRO A 121 3.79 2.29 5.41
C PRO A 121 4.56 3.38 6.17
N GLY A 122 4.16 3.62 7.42
CA GLY A 122 4.76 4.65 8.25
C GLY A 122 6.17 4.29 8.76
N PRO A 123 6.93 5.28 9.27
CA PRO A 123 8.31 5.09 9.72
C PRO A 123 8.47 4.25 10.99
N LEU A 124 7.39 3.97 11.72
CA LEU A 124 7.39 3.20 12.98
C LEU A 124 7.10 1.71 12.80
N GLU A 125 7.11 1.24 11.55
CA GLU A 125 6.82 -0.15 11.21
C GLU A 125 7.84 -1.14 11.76
N ILE A 126 7.36 -2.31 12.20
CA ILE A 126 8.19 -3.38 12.77
C ILE A 126 8.45 -4.51 11.77
N HIS A 127 7.60 -4.66 10.76
CA HIS A 127 7.83 -5.65 9.72
C HIS A 127 8.95 -5.18 8.79
N PRO A 128 9.94 -6.04 8.44
CA PRO A 128 11.07 -5.65 7.59
C PRO A 128 10.63 -5.09 6.23
N ASP A 129 9.67 -5.73 5.56
CA ASP A 129 9.18 -5.22 4.28
C ASP A 129 8.45 -3.89 4.39
N HIS A 130 7.67 -3.68 5.46
CA HIS A 130 6.97 -2.41 5.65
C HIS A 130 7.98 -1.27 5.83
N ARG A 131 9.04 -1.48 6.62
CA ARG A 131 10.13 -0.50 6.75
C ARG A 131 10.86 -0.26 5.44
N ALA A 132 11.24 -1.33 4.74
CA ALA A 132 11.98 -1.24 3.48
C ALA A 132 11.16 -0.52 2.41
N ALA A 133 9.87 -0.86 2.28
CA ALA A 133 8.93 -0.18 1.41
C ALA A 133 8.79 1.31 1.78
N GLY A 134 8.60 1.61 3.06
CA GLY A 134 8.48 3.00 3.51
C GLY A 134 9.72 3.85 3.20
N PHE A 135 10.92 3.29 3.42
CA PHE A 135 12.17 3.96 3.05
C PHE A 135 12.33 4.11 1.54
N ALA A 136 12.06 3.06 0.76
CA ALA A 136 12.22 3.08 -0.69
C ALA A 136 11.26 4.06 -1.37
N VAL A 137 9.98 4.09 -0.93
CA VAL A 137 9.01 5.06 -1.44
C VAL A 137 9.38 6.48 -1.04
N TRP A 138 9.79 6.71 0.22
CA TRP A 138 10.24 8.03 0.63
C TRP A 138 11.44 8.52 -0.19
N SER A 139 12.42 7.65 -0.44
CA SER A 139 13.60 7.96 -1.25
C SER A 139 13.25 8.27 -2.70
N ALA A 140 12.27 7.58 -3.28
CA ALA A 140 11.82 7.79 -4.66
C ALA A 140 11.03 9.10 -4.86
N LEU A 141 10.54 9.70 -3.77
CA LEU A 141 9.82 10.98 -3.76
C LEU A 141 10.72 12.22 -3.63
N GLN A 142 12.01 12.04 -3.29
CA GLN A 142 12.97 13.15 -3.15
C GLN A 142 13.59 13.54 -4.49
#